data_AF-A0A536FX25-F1
#
_entry.id   AF-A0A536FX25-F1
#
_cell.length_a   1.000
_cell.length_b   1.000
_cell.length_c   1.000
_cell.angle_alpha   90.00
_cell.angle_beta   90.00
_cell.angle_gamma   90.00
#
_symmetry.space_group_name_H-M   'P 1'
#
loop_
_entity.id
_entity.type
_entity.pdbx_description
1 polymer ?
#
loop_
_entity_poly.entity_id
_entity_poly.type
_entity_poly.pdbx_seq_one_letter_code
_entity_poly.pdbx_strand_id
1 'polypeptide(L)' 'MGDRVGITPKSWTAGLQHGVLHLGKRWYVVSAELDEGGRAEGVRLDGPYPDHASAEAQASRMQDRKQ' A
#
# COMPACT_ATOMS: atom_id res chain seq x y z
N MET A 1 -34.06 11.26 0.20
CA MET A 1 -33.32 10.38 -0.73
C MET A 1 -31.85 10.74 -0.52
N GLY A 2 -31.08 9.89 0.13
CA GLY A 2 -29.70 10.21 0.52
C GLY A 2 -28.77 10.03 -0.66
N ASP A 3 -28.34 11.13 -1.26
CA ASP A 3 -27.25 11.15 -2.22
C ASP A 3 -25.98 10.60 -1.55
N ARG A 4 -25.68 9.34 -1.82
CA ARG A 4 -24.37 8.76 -1.57
C ARG A 4 -23.41 9.45 -2.53
N VAL A 5 -22.90 10.58 -2.10
CA VAL A 5 -21.79 11.29 -2.72
C VAL A 5 -20.56 10.40 -2.55
N GLY A 6 -20.38 9.46 -3.46
CA GLY A 6 -19.09 8.87 -3.76
C GLY A 6 -18.27 9.91 -4.53
N ILE A 7 -17.92 11.02 -3.88
CA ILE A 7 -16.94 11.94 -4.45
C ILE A 7 -15.59 11.30 -4.15
N THR A 8 -15.14 10.40 -5.01
CA THR A 8 -13.70 10.27 -5.23
C THR A 8 -13.32 11.50 -6.07
N PRO A 9 -12.60 12.49 -5.52
CA PRO A 9 -12.21 13.67 -6.28
C PRO A 9 -11.32 13.25 -7.45
N LYS A 10 -11.34 14.02 -8.54
CA LYS A 10 -10.48 13.85 -9.74
C LYS A 10 -8.96 13.83 -9.45
N SER A 11 -8.53 14.02 -8.21
CA SER A 11 -7.13 13.98 -7.74
C SER A 11 -6.67 12.59 -7.29
N TRP A 12 -7.20 11.50 -7.85
CA TRP A 12 -6.61 10.17 -7.68
C TRP A 12 -5.32 10.02 -8.51
N THR A 13 -4.41 10.98 -8.35
CA THR A 13 -2.99 10.90 -8.71
C THR A 13 -2.19 10.19 -7.63
N ALA A 14 -2.86 9.59 -6.63
CA ALA A 14 -2.22 8.86 -5.57
C ALA A 14 -1.64 7.53 -6.08
N GLY A 15 -0.33 7.50 -6.31
CA GLY A 15 0.34 6.27 -6.70
C GLY A 15 0.26 5.26 -5.56
N LEU A 16 -0.42 4.13 -5.78
CA LEU A 16 -0.29 2.96 -4.89
C LEU A 16 1.20 2.59 -4.76
N GLN A 17 1.72 2.65 -3.54
CA GLN A 17 3.08 2.32 -3.15
C GLN A 17 3.11 1.04 -2.33
N HIS A 18 4.19 0.29 -2.47
CA HIS A 18 4.46 -0.92 -1.70
C HIS A 18 5.86 -0.80 -1.07
N GLY A 19 5.99 -1.15 0.21
CA GLY A 19 7.25 -1.14 0.94
C GLY A 19 7.29 -2.24 2.01
N VAL A 20 8.47 -2.46 2.59
CA VAL A 20 8.65 -3.47 3.64
C VAL A 20 8.71 -2.80 5.01
N LEU A 21 7.99 -3.37 5.98
CA LEU A 21 7.95 -2.93 7.36
C LEU A 21 8.41 -4.05 8.30
N HIS A 22 9.35 -3.73 9.19
CA HIS A 22 9.71 -4.61 10.29
C HIS A 22 8.93 -4.24 11.54
N LEU A 23 8.03 -5.12 12.00
CA LEU A 23 7.25 -4.93 13.21
C LEU A 23 7.63 -5.99 14.25
N GLY A 24 8.37 -5.56 15.27
CA GLY A 24 8.89 -6.46 16.30
C GLY A 24 9.94 -7.43 15.75
N LYS A 25 9.56 -8.69 15.58
CA LYS A 25 10.42 -9.78 15.04
C LYS A 25 9.94 -10.29 13.68
N ARG A 26 9.04 -9.57 13.02
CA ARG A 26 8.31 -10.05 11.83
C ARG A 26 8.36 -9.02 10.72
N TRP A 27 8.43 -9.51 9.50
CA TRP A 27 8.46 -8.70 8.28
C TRP A 27 7.08 -8.66 7.64
N TYR A 28 6.68 -7.50 7.14
CA TYR A 28 5.40 -7.29 6.47
C TYR A 28 5.63 -6.45 5.20
N VAL A 29 4.75 -6.60 4.23
CA VAL A 29 4.64 -5.66 3.12
C VAL A 29 3.53 -4.66 3.44
N VAL A 30 3.88 -3.39 3.52
CA VAL A 30 2.93 -2.27 3.56
C VAL A 30 2.54 -1.89 2.14
N SER A 31 1.25 -1.75 1.90
CA SER A 31 0.72 -1.13 0.67
C SER A 31 -0.14 0.06 1.05
N ALA A 32 0.04 1.21 0.41
CA ALA A 32 -0.76 2.40 0.69
C ALA A 32 -0.88 3.27 -0.55
N GLU A 33 -1.99 4.00 -0.64
CA GLU A 33 -2.18 5.04 -1.65
C GLU A 33 -1.67 6.36 -1.06
N LEU A 34 -0.71 7.00 -1.73
CA LEU A 34 -0.15 8.26 -1.24
C LEU A 34 -0.82 9.43 -1.96
N ASP A 35 -1.56 10.27 -1.24
CA ASP A 35 -2.14 11.49 -1.82
C ASP A 35 -1.06 12.52 -2.25
N GLU A 36 -1.48 13.60 -2.91
CA GLU A 36 -0.57 14.67 -3.37
C GLU A 36 0.18 15.36 -2.22
N GLY A 37 -0.31 15.25 -0.97
CA GLY A 37 0.34 15.74 0.24
C GLY A 37 1.25 14.72 0.92
N GLY A 38 1.42 13.53 0.34
CA GLY A 38 2.20 12.43 0.89
C GLY A 38 1.53 11.70 2.06
N ARG A 39 0.22 11.88 2.28
CA ARG A 39 -0.52 11.12 3.29
C ARG A 39 -0.89 9.76 2.74
N ALA A 40 -0.65 8.74 3.58
CA ALA A 40 -0.99 7.37 3.27
C ALA A 40 -2.47 7.10 3.61
N GLU A 41 -3.24 6.74 2.60
CA GLU A 41 -4.61 6.25 2.71
C GLU A 41 -4.69 4.76 2.36
N GLY A 42 -5.71 4.09 2.89
CA GLY A 42 -5.98 2.69 2.54
C GLY A 42 -4.86 1.71 2.90
N VAL A 43 -4.10 1.98 3.97
CA VAL A 43 -2.93 1.18 4.38
C VAL A 43 -3.30 -0.28 4.62
N ARG A 44 -2.62 -1.20 3.93
CA ARG A 44 -2.74 -2.66 4.06
C ARG A 44 -1.42 -3.26 4.49
N LEU A 45 -1.49 -4.26 5.35
CA LEU A 45 -0.36 -5.07 5.78
C LEU A 45 -0.55 -6.49 5.23
N ASP A 46 0.44 -6.96 4.49
CA ASP A 46 0.51 -8.32 3.96
C ASP A 46 1.68 -9.08 4.62
N GLY A 47 1.49 -10.38 4.83
CA GLY A 47 2.40 -11.22 5.61
C GLY A 47 1.76 -11.70 6.92
N PRO A 48 2.55 -12.12 7.90
CA PRO A 48 4.00 -11.91 8.05
C PRO A 48 4.88 -12.83 7.19
N TYR A 49 6.03 -12.30 6.78
CA TYR A 49 7.08 -12.98 6.04
C TYR A 49 8.18 -13.51 6.97
N PRO A 50 8.83 -14.64 6.60
CA PRO A 50 9.87 -15.26 7.42
C PRO A 50 11.15 -14.42 7.53
N ASP A 51 11.46 -13.63 6.49
CA ASP A 51 12.68 -12.82 6.39
C ASP A 51 12.44 -11.58 5.50
N HIS A 52 13.39 -10.63 5.58
CA HIS A 52 13.35 -9.37 4.81
C HIS A 52 13.30 -9.61 3.31
N ALA A 53 14.15 -10.53 2.81
CA ALA A 53 14.26 -10.80 1.38
C ALA A 53 12.95 -11.34 0.78
N SER A 54 12.23 -12.18 1.54
CA SER A 54 10.91 -12.68 1.17
C SER A 54 9.85 -11.57 1.10
N ALA A 55 9.89 -10.63 2.06
CA ALA A 55 8.99 -9.47 2.06
C ALA A 55 9.34 -8.50 0.90
N GLU A 56 10.61 -8.25 0.63
CA GLU A 56 11.07 -7.42 -0.49
C GLU A 56 10.67 -8.02 -1.84
N ALA A 57 10.89 -9.33 -2.02
CA ALA A 57 10.49 -10.03 -3.24
C ALA A 57 8.98 -9.93 -3.49
N GLN A 58 8.16 -9.98 -2.44
CA GLN A 58 6.73 -9.76 -2.56
C GLN A 58 6.41 -8.30 -2.91
N ALA A 59 7.01 -7.32 -2.23
CA ALA A 59 6.79 -5.91 -2.50
C ALA A 59 7.11 -5.57 -3.97
N SER A 60 8.21 -6.09 -4.51
CA SER A 60 8.58 -5.93 -5.93
C SER A 60 7.56 -6.58 -6.88
N ARG A 61 7.04 -7.77 -6.57
CA ARG A 61 5.98 -8.40 -7.38
C ARG A 61 4.69 -7.58 -7.36
N MET A 62 4.34 -6.97 -6.23
CA MET A 62 3.14 -6.13 -6.11
C MET A 62 3.29 -4.83 -6.92
N GLN A 63 4.49 -4.26 -6.97
CA GLN A 63 4.80 -3.10 -7.82
C GLN A 63 4.72 -3.46 -9.31
N ASP A 64 5.23 -4.62 -9.72
CA ASP A 64 5.25 -5.05 -11.13
C ASP A 64 3.84 -5.36 -11.68
N ARG A 65 2.96 -5.91 -10.85
CA ARG A 65 1.55 -6.18 -11.20
C ARG A 65 0.72 -4.90 -11.48
N LYS A 66 1.29 -3.71 -11.26
CA LYS A 66 0.65 -2.42 -11.51
C LYS A 66 0.91 -1.90 -12.95
N GLN A 67 1.70 -2.61 -13.76
CA GLN A 67 1.91 -2.30 -15.19
C GLN A 67 0.87 -2.99 -16.09
#